data_AF-A0A9W9ZZC7-F1
#
_entry.id   AF-A0A9W9ZZC7-F1
#
_cell.length_a   1.000
_cell.length_b   1.000
_cell.length_c   1.000
_cell.angle_alpha   90.00
_cell.angle_beta   90.00
_cell.angle_gamma   90.00
#
_symmetry.space_group_name_H-M   'P 1'
#
loop_
_entity.id
_entity.type
_entity.pdbx_description
1 polymer ?
#
loop_
_entity_poly.entity_id
_entity_poly.type
_entity_poly.pdbx_seq_one_letter_code
_entity_poly.pdbx_strand_id
1 'polypeptide(L)'
;MANGDQELQKVKDAVCLIVGETRDERGNLVSFKGTGFYTGLGWIMTVAHNFQDDIEQNKTDKTTHSILSDARFRVEFDIEGQKYVFQERKRMAFIHHLEPGEDADPQNKDIAMVKLGHQWDYGRIDYTKWEKEEQEKLGTMGAHDFALANIDVPKPEKDETVYAVHYGGNDDSKKSEESKILPPPSPPWYQRCCFCRRLPSKVPMLHLEKKIGVLPAGASGCPIMVKRGVNYRLVGLHFSGDDDDEDGEAQALQWSRGIHDYIKMGVRIIADIGSYMAYSKLASQLEGSPELQETASKTAQNPLANLESEAKGAKLTIYLCNGEVINQQ
;
A
#
# COMPACT_ATOMS: atom_id res chain seq x y z
N MET A 1 16.03 -26.77 8.11
CA MET A 1 14.66 -26.22 8.17
C MET A 1 13.82 -26.99 7.17
N ALA A 2 12.57 -27.35 7.50
CA ALA A 2 11.69 -27.93 6.50
C ALA A 2 11.40 -26.89 5.41
N ASN A 3 11.17 -27.30 4.16
CA ASN A 3 10.94 -26.36 3.04
C ASN A 3 9.81 -25.35 3.33
N GLY A 4 8.80 -25.72 4.12
CA GLY A 4 7.72 -24.81 4.52
C GLY A 4 8.13 -23.72 5.52
N ASP A 5 9.14 -23.95 6.35
CA ASP A 5 9.64 -22.94 7.30
C ASP A 5 10.41 -21.84 6.57
N GLN A 6 11.12 -22.22 5.50
CA GLN A 6 11.85 -21.28 4.64
C GLN A 6 10.89 -20.36 3.87
N GLU A 7 9.78 -20.88 3.36
CA GLU A 7 8.77 -20.07 2.65
C GLU A 7 8.07 -19.09 3.60
N LEU A 8 7.72 -19.52 4.82
CA LEU A 8 7.16 -18.59 5.82
C LEU A 8 8.18 -17.52 6.21
N GLN A 9 9.46 -17.87 6.32
CA GLN A 9 10.50 -16.90 6.63
C GLN A 9 10.63 -15.84 5.53
N LYS A 10 10.58 -16.22 4.25
CA LYS A 10 10.54 -15.25 3.13
C LYS A 10 9.38 -14.28 3.23
N VAL A 11 8.18 -14.77 3.55
CA VAL A 11 7.00 -13.94 3.79
C VAL A 11 7.27 -12.95 4.93
N LYS A 12 7.83 -13.44 6.05
CA LYS A 12 8.21 -12.59 7.17
C LYS A 12 9.21 -11.53 6.76
N ASP A 13 10.30 -11.88 6.09
CA ASP A 13 11.36 -10.95 5.69
C ASP A 13 10.85 -9.84 4.76
N ALA A 14 9.84 -10.14 3.95
CA ALA A 14 9.20 -9.17 3.06
C ALA A 14 8.22 -8.21 3.77
N VAL A 15 7.77 -8.52 4.99
CA VAL A 15 6.89 -7.63 5.79
C VAL A 15 7.72 -6.56 6.51
N CYS A 16 7.24 -5.32 6.45
CA CYS A 16 7.87 -4.14 7.02
C CYS A 16 6.95 -3.36 7.97
N LEU A 17 7.57 -2.66 8.91
CA LEU A 17 6.94 -1.67 9.77
C LEU A 17 6.99 -0.31 9.07
N ILE A 18 5.85 0.37 9.02
CA ILE A 18 5.71 1.76 8.56
C ILE A 18 5.55 2.63 9.81
N VAL A 19 6.38 3.65 9.94
CA VAL A 19 6.33 4.58 11.07
C VAL A 19 6.24 6.00 10.55
N GLY A 20 5.14 6.68 10.90
CA GLY A 20 5.00 8.11 10.70
C GLY A 20 5.02 8.84 12.04
N GLU A 21 5.38 10.12 11.99
CA GLU A 21 5.44 10.98 13.16
C GLU A 21 4.68 12.27 12.86
N THR A 22 3.85 12.71 13.80
CA THR A 22 3.07 13.95 13.76
C THR A 22 3.14 14.67 15.10
N ARG A 23 2.58 15.88 15.19
CA ARG A 23 2.49 16.64 16.44
C ARG A 23 1.05 16.80 16.88
N ASP A 24 0.73 16.33 18.09
CA ASP A 24 -0.58 16.52 18.72
C ASP A 24 -0.96 18.01 18.88
N GLU A 25 -2.18 18.27 19.32
CA GLU A 25 -2.68 19.63 19.55
C GLU A 25 -1.86 20.43 20.57
N ARG A 26 -1.06 19.73 21.39
CA ARG A 26 -0.17 20.28 22.42
C ARG A 26 1.27 20.41 21.93
N GLY A 27 1.55 20.04 20.68
CA GLY A 27 2.86 20.07 20.04
C GLY A 27 3.76 18.88 20.37
N ASN A 28 3.27 17.85 21.07
CA ASN A 28 4.03 16.65 21.39
C ASN A 28 4.15 15.76 20.15
N LEU A 29 5.34 15.16 19.96
CA LEU A 29 5.54 14.20 18.89
C LEU A 29 4.78 12.90 19.20
N VAL A 30 3.90 12.51 18.30
CA VAL A 30 3.14 11.25 18.34
C VAL A 30 3.52 10.43 17.12
N SER A 31 3.78 9.14 17.33
CA SER A 31 4.06 8.21 16.24
C SER A 31 2.85 7.34 15.95
N PHE A 32 2.46 7.23 14.69
CA PHE A 32 1.53 6.21 14.21
C PHE A 32 2.32 5.10 13.52
N LYS A 33 1.83 3.87 13.65
CA LYS A 33 2.50 2.66 13.17
C LYS A 33 1.53 1.83 12.35
N GLY A 34 2.03 1.28 11.26
CA GLY A 34 1.28 0.40 10.38
C GLY A 34 2.16 -0.71 9.82
N THR A 35 1.52 -1.71 9.23
CA THR A 35 2.22 -2.80 8.55
C THR A 35 2.15 -2.63 7.03
N GLY A 36 3.23 -2.94 6.34
CA GLY A 36 3.23 -3.10 4.88
C GLY A 36 4.06 -4.30 4.46
N PHE A 37 4.15 -4.54 3.16
CA PHE A 37 5.04 -5.58 2.63
C PHE A 37 5.61 -5.23 1.27
N TYR A 38 6.81 -5.77 1.04
CA TYR A 38 7.61 -5.53 -0.15
C TYR A 38 7.16 -6.40 -1.32
N THR A 39 6.85 -5.73 -2.43
CA THR A 39 6.28 -6.34 -3.63
C THR A 39 7.26 -6.43 -4.80
N GLY A 40 8.49 -5.94 -4.57
CA GLY A 40 9.59 -5.93 -5.54
C GLY A 40 9.82 -4.53 -6.13
N LEU A 41 10.99 -4.33 -6.74
CA LEU A 41 11.37 -3.09 -7.44
C LEU A 41 11.21 -1.79 -6.61
N GLY A 42 11.40 -1.87 -5.29
CA GLY A 42 11.22 -0.73 -4.38
C GLY A 42 9.76 -0.46 -3.97
N TRP A 43 8.78 -1.29 -4.34
CA TRP A 43 7.37 -1.04 -4.01
C TRP A 43 6.93 -1.69 -2.70
N ILE A 44 6.33 -0.88 -1.83
CA ILE A 44 5.64 -1.33 -0.61
C ILE A 44 4.14 -1.21 -0.83
N MET A 45 3.42 -2.28 -0.51
CA MET A 45 1.96 -2.27 -0.45
C MET A 45 1.49 -2.20 1.00
N THR A 46 0.43 -1.44 1.22
CA THR A 46 -0.23 -1.28 2.52
C THR A 46 -1.64 -0.69 2.33
N VAL A 47 -2.31 -0.34 3.42
CA VAL A 47 -3.56 0.41 3.44
C VAL A 47 -3.29 1.91 3.58
N ALA A 48 -4.09 2.75 2.93
CA ALA A 48 -3.82 4.19 2.87
C ALA A 48 -3.88 4.87 4.24
N HIS A 49 -4.74 4.41 5.15
CA HIS A 49 -4.85 4.99 6.49
C HIS A 49 -3.60 4.81 7.35
N ASN A 50 -2.68 3.91 6.99
CA ASN A 50 -1.34 3.86 7.62
C ASN A 50 -0.51 5.12 7.38
N PHE A 51 -0.99 6.04 6.54
CA PHE A 51 -0.38 7.33 6.28
C PHE A 51 -1.27 8.51 6.69
N GLN A 52 -2.44 8.24 7.29
CA GLN A 52 -3.31 9.28 7.84
C GLN A 52 -2.79 9.73 9.19
N ASP A 53 -2.93 11.02 9.47
CA ASP A 53 -2.70 11.57 10.80
C ASP A 53 -3.98 11.42 11.65
N ASP A 54 -3.90 10.73 12.79
CA ASP A 54 -5.00 10.56 13.76
C ASP A 54 -5.58 11.91 14.25
N ILE A 55 -4.81 12.99 14.17
CA ILE A 55 -5.28 14.35 14.55
C ILE A 55 -6.19 14.92 13.47
N GLU A 56 -5.94 14.62 12.19
CA GLU A 56 -6.79 15.03 11.08
C GLU A 56 -8.08 14.21 11.02
N GLN A 57 -8.05 12.93 11.42
CA GLN A 57 -9.26 12.11 11.61
C GLN A 57 -10.26 12.77 12.55
N ASN A 58 -9.78 13.43 13.60
CA ASN A 58 -10.61 14.07 14.62
C ASN A 58 -11.06 15.50 14.26
N LYS A 59 -10.49 16.13 13.23
CA LYS A 59 -10.69 17.57 12.96
C LYS A 59 -11.55 17.89 11.75
N THR A 60 -11.63 17.02 10.75
CA THR A 60 -12.42 17.32 9.57
C THR A 60 -13.06 16.11 8.93
N ASP A 61 -14.38 16.22 8.77
CA ASP A 61 -15.26 15.51 7.84
C ASP A 61 -14.88 15.78 6.36
N LYS A 62 -13.58 15.83 6.06
CA LYS A 62 -13.05 16.10 4.71
C LYS A 62 -12.95 14.79 3.96
N THR A 63 -14.02 14.54 3.23
CA THR A 63 -14.04 13.73 2.02
C THR A 63 -12.76 13.94 1.20
N THR A 64 -12.08 12.84 0.89
CA THR A 64 -11.05 12.68 -0.15
C THR A 64 -9.66 13.35 0.03
N HIS A 65 -8.80 12.61 0.75
CA HIS A 65 -7.43 12.20 0.37
C HIS A 65 -6.33 13.23 -0.04
N SER A 66 -5.82 13.99 0.94
CA SER A 66 -4.43 14.50 0.89
C SER A 66 -3.46 13.66 1.75
N ILE A 67 -3.86 12.44 2.11
CA ILE A 67 -3.17 11.55 3.08
C ILE A 67 -1.65 11.50 2.85
N LEU A 68 -1.23 11.34 1.59
CA LEU A 68 0.17 11.22 1.23
C LEU A 68 0.81 12.51 0.70
N SER A 69 0.05 13.61 0.60
CA SER A 69 0.56 14.86 0.02
C SER A 69 1.67 15.45 0.85
N ASP A 70 1.62 15.36 2.17
CA ASP A 70 2.66 15.86 3.07
C ASP A 70 3.22 14.79 4.02
N ALA A 71 2.71 13.55 3.93
CA ALA A 71 3.19 12.45 4.75
C ALA A 71 4.67 12.17 4.50
N ARG A 72 5.38 11.97 5.62
CA ARG A 72 6.75 11.51 5.65
C ARG A 72 6.79 10.34 6.61
N PHE A 73 7.36 9.24 6.16
CA PHE A 73 7.40 8.03 6.97
C PHE A 73 8.69 7.27 6.73
N ARG A 74 9.07 6.58 7.80
CA ARG A 74 10.17 5.62 7.88
C ARG A 74 9.62 4.23 7.58
N VAL A 75 10.41 3.41 6.89
CA VAL A 75 10.09 2.01 6.65
C VAL A 75 11.21 1.15 7.23
N GLU A 76 10.84 0.17 8.04
CA GLU A 76 11.78 -0.72 8.72
C GLU A 76 11.51 -2.17 8.36
N PHE A 77 12.57 -2.88 7.98
CA PHE A 77 12.56 -4.33 7.81
C PHE A 77 13.42 -4.98 8.88
N ASP A 78 12.97 -6.14 9.35
CA ASP A 78 13.77 -7.11 10.09
C ASP A 78 13.90 -8.37 9.22
N ILE A 79 15.09 -8.57 8.66
CA ILE A 79 15.42 -9.68 7.75
C ILE A 79 16.52 -10.47 8.42
N GLU A 80 16.22 -11.72 8.78
CA GLU A 80 17.17 -12.64 9.43
C GLU A 80 17.89 -12.02 10.66
N GLY A 81 17.21 -11.14 11.41
CA GLY A 81 17.76 -10.45 12.58
C GLY A 81 18.57 -9.20 12.27
N GLN A 82 18.71 -8.82 10.99
CA GLN A 82 19.30 -7.58 10.55
C GLN A 82 18.22 -6.53 10.26
N LYS A 83 18.38 -5.35 10.87
CA LYS A 83 17.48 -4.22 10.63
C LYS A 83 17.89 -3.40 9.40
N TYR A 84 16.95 -3.17 8.50
CA TYR A 84 17.09 -2.26 7.37
C TYR A 84 16.13 -1.08 7.55
N VAL A 85 16.68 0.13 7.67
CA VAL A 85 15.90 1.36 7.89
C VAL A 85 15.98 2.28 6.68
N PHE A 86 14.81 2.56 6.11
CA PHE A 86 14.57 3.57 5.08
C PHE A 86 14.06 4.83 5.76
N GLN A 87 14.77 5.94 5.53
CA GLN A 87 14.61 7.15 6.33
C GLN A 87 13.30 7.85 6.03
N GLU A 88 12.87 8.71 6.95
CA GLU A 88 11.65 9.48 6.81
C GLU A 88 11.73 10.44 5.61
N ARG A 89 10.90 10.18 4.59
CA ARG A 89 10.92 10.92 3.32
C ARG A 89 9.52 11.04 2.74
N LYS A 90 9.33 12.10 1.96
CA LYS A 90 8.25 12.18 0.98
C LYS A 90 8.59 11.28 -0.20
N ARG A 91 7.65 10.44 -0.61
CA ARG A 91 7.86 9.37 -1.58
C ARG A 91 6.82 9.43 -2.67
N MET A 92 7.14 8.91 -3.85
CA MET A 92 6.10 8.61 -4.83
C MET A 92 5.18 7.54 -4.29
N ALA A 93 3.89 7.73 -4.53
CA ALA A 93 2.89 6.78 -4.17
C ALA A 93 1.68 6.85 -5.10
N PHE A 94 0.86 5.80 -5.08
CA PHE A 94 -0.47 5.85 -5.64
C PHE A 94 -1.46 5.13 -4.74
N ILE A 95 -2.68 5.63 -4.73
CA ILE A 95 -3.79 5.12 -3.93
C ILE A 95 -4.90 4.63 -4.87
N HIS A 96 -5.46 3.46 -4.57
CA HIS A 96 -6.74 3.03 -5.12
C HIS A 96 -7.85 3.41 -4.16
N HIS A 97 -8.83 4.16 -4.65
CA HIS A 97 -10.08 4.35 -3.94
C HIS A 97 -11.00 3.18 -4.23
N LEU A 98 -11.16 2.29 -3.24
CA LEU A 98 -12.08 1.16 -3.36
C LEU A 98 -13.47 1.62 -2.95
N GLU A 99 -14.47 1.40 -3.81
CA GLU A 99 -15.88 1.53 -3.41
C GLU A 99 -16.27 0.25 -2.64
N PRO A 100 -16.48 0.31 -1.31
CA PRO A 100 -16.85 -0.87 -0.55
C PRO A 100 -18.27 -1.32 -0.91
N GLY A 101 -18.58 -2.60 -0.74
CA GLY A 101 -19.96 -3.10 -0.85
C GLY A 101 -20.90 -2.51 0.23
N GLU A 102 -22.21 -2.74 0.09
CA GLU A 102 -23.28 -2.13 0.91
C GLU A 102 -23.19 -2.33 2.44
N ASP A 103 -22.32 -3.23 2.93
CA ASP A 103 -22.14 -3.53 4.36
C ASP A 103 -20.72 -3.18 4.90
N ALA A 104 -19.88 -2.53 4.10
CA ALA A 104 -18.53 -2.17 4.54
C ALA A 104 -18.52 -0.74 5.07
N ASP A 105 -17.96 -0.58 6.28
CA ASP A 105 -17.71 0.72 6.90
C ASP A 105 -17.02 1.68 5.89
N PRO A 106 -17.61 2.88 5.64
CA PRO A 106 -17.07 3.91 4.76
C PRO A 106 -15.75 4.54 5.22
N GLN A 107 -15.16 4.13 6.35
CA GLN A 107 -13.80 4.52 6.74
C GLN A 107 -12.72 3.89 5.81
N ASN A 108 -12.63 4.43 4.59
CA ASN A 108 -11.51 4.42 3.64
C ASN A 108 -10.65 3.14 3.54
N LYS A 109 -11.21 2.08 2.92
CA LYS A 109 -10.50 0.83 2.57
C LYS A 109 -9.59 0.98 1.35
N ASP A 110 -8.73 1.99 1.36
CA ASP A 110 -7.88 2.30 0.24
C ASP A 110 -6.57 1.52 0.26
N ILE A 111 -6.14 1.06 -0.90
CA ILE A 111 -4.83 0.41 -1.04
C ILE A 111 -3.82 1.49 -1.42
N ALA A 112 -2.71 1.56 -0.69
CA ALA A 112 -1.60 2.43 -1.00
C ALA A 112 -0.37 1.64 -1.45
N MET A 113 0.28 2.16 -2.48
CA MET A 113 1.54 1.67 -3.02
C MET A 113 2.58 2.77 -2.94
N VAL A 114 3.72 2.50 -2.32
CA VAL A 114 4.77 3.48 -2.04
C VAL A 114 6.11 3.06 -2.61
N LYS A 115 6.87 4.02 -3.16
CA LYS A 115 8.21 3.78 -3.73
C LYS A 115 9.37 4.08 -2.76
N LEU A 116 10.20 3.08 -2.50
CA LEU A 116 11.52 3.17 -1.89
C LEU A 116 12.63 3.25 -2.95
N GLY A 117 13.81 3.74 -2.54
CA GLY A 117 14.96 3.85 -3.43
C GLY A 117 14.75 4.92 -4.48
N HIS A 118 15.11 4.61 -5.72
CA HIS A 118 14.86 5.51 -6.85
C HIS A 118 13.36 5.79 -6.99
N GLN A 119 13.02 7.07 -7.00
CA GLN A 119 11.62 7.50 -7.10
C GLN A 119 11.11 7.40 -8.54
N TRP A 120 11.96 7.70 -9.53
CA TRP A 120 11.69 7.56 -10.96
C TRP A 120 13.01 7.41 -11.73
N ASP A 121 12.96 6.68 -12.86
CA ASP A 121 14.16 6.28 -13.59
C ASP A 121 14.27 6.88 -15.01
N TYR A 122 13.17 7.10 -15.73
CA TYR A 122 13.23 7.41 -17.17
C TYR A 122 13.97 8.71 -17.48
N GLY A 123 15.15 8.60 -18.11
CA GLY A 123 15.99 9.73 -18.52
C GLY A 123 16.79 10.39 -17.39
N ARG A 124 16.77 9.81 -16.18
CA ARG A 124 17.43 10.39 -15.00
C ARG A 124 18.83 9.83 -14.77
N ILE A 125 19.80 10.73 -14.57
CA ILE A 125 21.17 10.38 -14.18
C ILE A 125 21.59 10.99 -12.84
N ASP A 126 20.78 11.89 -12.29
CA ASP A 126 21.09 12.71 -11.11
C ASP A 126 20.31 12.25 -9.86
N TYR A 127 20.38 10.96 -9.57
CA TYR A 127 19.85 10.41 -8.33
C TYR A 127 20.51 11.09 -7.13
N THR A 128 19.67 11.49 -6.17
CA THR A 128 20.16 12.06 -4.92
C THR A 128 20.95 11.03 -4.13
N LYS A 129 21.81 11.49 -3.21
CA LYS A 129 22.62 10.58 -2.38
C LYS A 129 21.76 9.56 -1.63
N TRP A 130 20.64 10.01 -1.07
CA TRP A 130 19.76 9.13 -0.29
C TRP A 130 19.04 8.10 -1.16
N GLU A 131 18.66 8.44 -2.39
CA GLU A 131 18.05 7.47 -3.32
C GLU A 131 19.04 6.35 -3.66
N LYS A 132 20.31 6.68 -3.88
CA LYS A 132 21.37 5.69 -4.15
C LYS A 132 21.62 4.79 -2.94
N GLU A 133 21.72 5.38 -1.75
CA GLU A 133 21.89 4.65 -0.49
C GLU A 133 20.70 3.70 -0.22
N GLU A 134 19.47 4.13 -0.46
CA GLU A 134 18.29 3.26 -0.35
C GLU A 134 18.25 2.19 -1.45
N GLN A 135 18.67 2.51 -2.67
CA GLN A 135 18.71 1.55 -3.78
C GLN A 135 19.74 0.44 -3.53
N GLU A 136 20.89 0.78 -2.94
CA GLU A 136 21.89 -0.20 -2.50
C GLU A 136 21.31 -1.13 -1.42
N LYS A 137 20.61 -0.57 -0.41
CA LYS A 137 19.90 -1.38 0.60
C LYS A 137 18.90 -2.34 -0.04
N LEU A 138 18.07 -1.86 -0.96
CA LEU A 138 17.12 -2.71 -1.70
C LEU A 138 17.83 -3.83 -2.47
N GLY A 139 19.00 -3.54 -3.04
CA GLY A 139 19.84 -4.56 -3.71
C GLY A 139 20.36 -5.63 -2.74
N THR A 140 20.69 -5.25 -1.50
CA THR A 140 21.14 -6.20 -0.46
C THR A 140 20.02 -7.02 0.16
N MET A 141 18.78 -6.51 0.17
CA MET A 141 17.59 -7.23 0.65
C MET A 141 17.10 -8.34 -0.32
N GLY A 142 17.91 -8.77 -1.29
CA GLY A 142 17.51 -9.51 -2.50
C GLY A 142 16.43 -10.59 -2.35
N ALA A 143 15.58 -10.73 -3.37
CA ALA A 143 14.52 -11.75 -3.58
C ALA A 143 13.44 -11.93 -2.47
N HIS A 144 13.52 -11.24 -1.33
CA HIS A 144 12.46 -11.26 -0.31
C HIS A 144 11.31 -10.34 -0.73
N ASP A 145 10.69 -10.61 -1.87
CA ASP A 145 9.50 -9.91 -2.34
C ASP A 145 8.34 -10.87 -2.56
N PHE A 146 7.14 -10.31 -2.56
CA PHE A 146 5.91 -11.05 -2.87
C PHE A 146 5.71 -11.33 -4.37
N ALA A 147 6.67 -10.97 -5.22
CA ALA A 147 6.65 -11.10 -6.68
C ALA A 147 5.24 -11.01 -7.28
N LEU A 148 4.56 -9.86 -7.11
CA LEU A 148 3.14 -9.72 -7.47
C LEU A 148 2.87 -10.16 -8.92
N ALA A 149 3.83 -9.94 -9.82
CA ALA A 149 3.74 -10.26 -11.25
C ALA A 149 3.31 -11.71 -11.57
N ASN A 150 3.58 -12.67 -10.66
CA ASN A 150 3.32 -14.11 -10.87
C ASN A 150 2.29 -14.71 -9.90
N ILE A 151 1.49 -13.87 -9.22
CA ILE A 151 0.47 -14.37 -8.29
C ILE A 151 -0.71 -14.94 -9.09
N ASP A 152 -0.80 -16.27 -9.13
CA ASP A 152 -2.07 -16.97 -9.27
C ASP A 152 -3.01 -16.43 -8.18
N VAL A 153 -4.07 -15.69 -8.56
CA VAL A 153 -5.06 -15.18 -7.61
C VAL A 153 -5.75 -16.38 -6.97
N PRO A 154 -5.39 -16.78 -5.74
CA PRO A 154 -5.94 -17.98 -5.17
C PRO A 154 -7.39 -17.69 -4.82
N LYS A 155 -8.30 -18.59 -5.20
CA LYS A 155 -9.65 -18.54 -4.63
C LYS A 155 -9.56 -19.05 -3.19
N PRO A 156 -9.78 -18.21 -2.17
CA PRO A 156 -9.82 -18.68 -0.79
C PRO A 156 -11.01 -19.62 -0.59
N GLU A 157 -10.81 -20.66 0.21
CA GLU A 157 -11.85 -21.63 0.55
C GLU A 157 -12.38 -21.40 1.97
N LYS A 158 -13.64 -21.77 2.20
CA LYS A 158 -14.25 -21.72 3.53
C LYS A 158 -13.47 -22.63 4.48
N ASP A 159 -13.31 -22.20 5.73
CA ASP A 159 -12.63 -22.94 6.80
C ASP A 159 -11.12 -23.15 6.56
N GLU A 160 -10.56 -22.52 5.51
CA GLU A 160 -9.14 -22.55 5.19
C GLU A 160 -8.35 -21.73 6.22
N THR A 161 -7.21 -22.28 6.68
CA THR A 161 -6.31 -21.58 7.60
C THR A 161 -5.50 -20.54 6.83
N VAL A 162 -5.54 -19.31 7.31
CA VAL A 162 -4.72 -18.20 6.82
C VAL A 162 -3.79 -17.68 7.91
N TYR A 163 -2.77 -16.96 7.48
CA TYR A 163 -1.70 -16.42 8.29
C TYR A 163 -1.61 -14.92 8.05
N ALA A 164 -1.76 -14.12 9.09
CA ALA A 164 -1.41 -12.71 9.08
C ALA A 164 0.04 -12.56 9.55
N VAL A 165 0.86 -11.80 8.85
CA VAL A 165 2.23 -11.47 9.28
C VAL A 165 2.36 -9.98 9.42
N HIS A 166 2.56 -9.50 10.65
CA HIS A 166 2.36 -8.09 10.96
C HIS A 166 3.33 -7.56 12.01
N TYR A 167 3.35 -6.24 12.13
CA TYR A 167 3.83 -5.53 13.30
C TYR A 167 2.61 -5.04 14.12
N GLY A 168 2.79 -4.71 15.40
CA GLY A 168 1.73 -4.14 16.23
C GLY A 168 1.63 -4.72 17.64
N GLY A 169 0.86 -4.04 18.48
CA GLY A 169 0.70 -4.32 19.92
C GLY A 169 1.74 -3.60 20.79
N ASN A 170 2.03 -4.15 21.97
CA ASN A 170 2.89 -3.50 22.98
C ASN A 170 4.39 -3.46 22.62
N ASP A 171 4.82 -4.13 21.55
CA ASP A 171 6.21 -4.21 21.11
C ASP A 171 6.35 -4.15 19.59
N ASP A 172 7.46 -3.59 19.10
CA ASP A 172 7.77 -3.44 17.67
C ASP A 172 8.31 -4.74 17.04
N SER A 173 7.89 -5.88 17.59
CA SER A 173 8.29 -7.20 17.12
C SER A 173 7.35 -7.69 16.01
N LYS A 174 7.94 -8.39 15.03
CA LYS A 174 7.19 -9.03 13.94
C LYS A 174 6.50 -10.29 14.45
N LYS A 175 5.20 -10.39 14.22
CA LYS A 175 4.33 -11.49 14.67
C LYS A 175 3.71 -12.21 13.48
N SER A 176 3.30 -13.45 13.73
CA SER A 176 2.54 -14.25 12.78
C SER A 176 1.40 -14.92 13.50
N GLU A 177 0.19 -14.67 13.04
CA GLU A 177 -1.04 -15.15 13.67
C GLU A 177 -1.83 -16.03 12.70
N GLU A 178 -2.40 -17.10 13.24
CA GLU A 178 -3.28 -18.00 12.49
C GLU A 178 -4.75 -17.61 12.66
N SER A 179 -5.46 -17.53 11.55
CA SER A 179 -6.91 -17.30 11.51
C SER A 179 -7.58 -18.30 10.57
N LYS A 180 -8.90 -18.45 10.69
CA LYS A 180 -9.73 -19.25 9.77
C LYS A 180 -10.64 -18.36 8.95
N ILE A 181 -10.86 -18.72 7.70
CA ILE A 181 -11.84 -18.03 6.86
C ILE A 181 -13.25 -18.47 7.26
N LEU A 182 -14.06 -17.51 7.72
CA LEU A 182 -15.46 -17.70 8.03
C LEU A 182 -16.31 -17.77 6.75
N PRO A 183 -17.48 -18.44 6.78
CA PRO A 183 -18.46 -18.26 5.73
C PRO A 183 -18.87 -16.79 5.63
N PRO A 184 -19.22 -16.29 4.43
CA PRO A 184 -19.78 -14.95 4.30
C PRO A 184 -21.01 -14.83 5.22
N PRO A 185 -21.21 -13.68 5.88
CA PRO A 185 -22.39 -13.48 6.73
C PRO A 185 -23.63 -13.77 5.91
N SER A 186 -24.52 -14.61 6.44
CA SER A 186 -25.73 -15.03 5.75
C SER A 186 -26.90 -14.12 6.08
N PRO A 187 -27.35 -13.28 5.13
CA PRO A 187 -28.78 -13.03 4.99
C PRO A 187 -29.35 -13.63 3.69
N PRO A 188 -30.65 -14.00 3.68
CA PRO A 188 -31.31 -14.66 2.54
C PRO A 188 -31.39 -13.84 1.25
N TRP A 189 -31.03 -12.55 1.25
CA TRP A 189 -30.98 -11.71 0.05
C TRP A 189 -29.66 -11.81 -0.73
N TYR A 190 -28.61 -12.42 -0.16
CA TYR A 190 -27.27 -12.53 -0.76
C TYR A 190 -27.20 -13.51 -1.96
N GLN A 191 -28.08 -14.53 -2.00
CA GLN A 191 -28.08 -15.57 -3.05
C GLN A 191 -28.63 -15.11 -4.42
N ARG A 192 -29.22 -13.90 -4.52
CA ARG A 192 -29.82 -13.43 -5.79
C ARG A 192 -28.86 -12.67 -6.72
N CYS A 193 -27.68 -12.28 -6.26
CA CYS A 193 -26.78 -11.44 -7.07
C CYS A 193 -25.81 -12.22 -7.98
N CYS A 194 -25.74 -13.55 -7.88
CA CYS A 194 -24.90 -14.36 -8.77
C CYS A 194 -25.44 -14.48 -10.21
N PHE A 195 -26.64 -13.96 -10.51
CA PHE A 195 -27.28 -14.07 -11.84
C PHE A 195 -27.39 -12.75 -12.62
N CYS A 196 -27.01 -11.61 -12.03
CA CYS A 196 -27.02 -10.32 -12.72
C CYS A 196 -25.65 -10.05 -13.36
N ARG A 197 -25.52 -10.28 -14.67
CA ARG A 197 -24.35 -9.92 -15.51
C ARG A 197 -24.16 -8.40 -15.69
N ARG A 198 -24.34 -7.59 -14.65
CA ARG A 198 -24.07 -6.14 -14.70
C ARG A 198 -23.29 -5.70 -13.46
N LEU A 199 -22.01 -5.41 -13.72
CA LEU A 199 -21.03 -4.64 -12.95
C LEU A 199 -20.66 -5.18 -11.54
N PRO A 200 -19.46 -5.76 -11.35
CA PRO A 200 -18.91 -5.92 -10.01
C PRO A 200 -18.23 -4.60 -9.62
N SER A 201 -18.98 -3.61 -9.14
CA SER A 201 -18.38 -2.44 -8.47
C SER A 201 -18.05 -2.72 -7.01
N LYS A 202 -18.40 -3.90 -6.47
CA LYS A 202 -18.23 -4.28 -5.07
C LYS A 202 -17.00 -5.18 -4.90
N VAL A 203 -16.07 -4.80 -4.02
CA VAL A 203 -14.86 -5.61 -3.74
C VAL A 203 -15.17 -6.67 -2.67
N PRO A 204 -14.84 -7.95 -2.89
CA PRO A 204 -15.08 -9.00 -1.91
C PRO A 204 -14.19 -8.84 -0.67
N MET A 205 -14.78 -9.11 0.50
CA MET A 205 -14.08 -9.13 1.80
C MET A 205 -13.99 -10.57 2.31
N LEU A 206 -12.87 -10.90 2.95
CA LEU A 206 -12.67 -12.08 3.76
C LEU A 206 -13.04 -11.76 5.20
N HIS A 207 -13.87 -12.63 5.79
CA HIS A 207 -14.15 -12.63 7.22
C HIS A 207 -13.25 -13.66 7.88
N LEU A 208 -12.51 -13.24 8.90
CA LEU A 208 -11.51 -14.06 9.57
C LEU A 208 -11.90 -14.27 11.03
N GLU A 209 -11.93 -15.53 11.47
CA GLU A 209 -12.05 -15.91 12.88
C GLU A 209 -10.66 -16.19 13.45
N LYS A 210 -10.28 -15.45 14.50
CA LYS A 210 -9.00 -15.61 15.17
C LYS A 210 -9.08 -16.73 16.19
N LYS A 211 -8.02 -17.54 16.31
CA LYS A 211 -7.93 -18.55 17.39
C LYS A 211 -7.66 -17.93 18.76
N ILE A 212 -6.97 -16.79 18.82
CA ILE A 212 -6.51 -16.15 20.07
C ILE A 212 -6.50 -14.63 19.87
N GLY A 213 -7.35 -13.92 20.60
CA GLY A 213 -7.30 -12.45 20.70
C GLY A 213 -7.61 -11.71 19.40
N VAL A 214 -7.14 -10.46 19.33
CA VAL A 214 -7.37 -9.50 18.26
C VAL A 214 -6.04 -9.12 17.61
N LEU A 215 -6.02 -8.96 16.27
CA LEU A 215 -4.89 -8.35 15.57
C LEU A 215 -4.71 -6.93 16.08
N PRO A 216 -3.60 -6.63 16.77
CA PRO A 216 -3.49 -5.39 17.52
C PRO A 216 -3.42 -4.17 16.60
N ALA A 217 -3.68 -3.00 17.17
CA ALA A 217 -3.35 -1.72 16.55
C ALA A 217 -1.94 -1.74 15.92
N GLY A 218 -1.86 -1.30 14.66
CA GLY A 218 -0.66 -1.36 13.82
C GLY A 218 -0.56 -2.57 12.88
N ALA A 219 -1.44 -3.58 13.02
CA ALA A 219 -1.50 -4.72 12.10
C ALA A 219 -2.10 -4.39 10.72
N SER A 220 -2.74 -3.24 10.60
CA SER A 220 -3.32 -2.73 9.35
C SER A 220 -2.33 -2.75 8.19
N GLY A 221 -2.77 -3.21 7.02
CA GLY A 221 -1.93 -3.36 5.84
C GLY A 221 -1.07 -4.62 5.80
N CYS A 222 -1.22 -5.52 6.77
CA CYS A 222 -0.53 -6.80 6.72
C CYS A 222 -1.07 -7.73 5.60
N PRO A 223 -0.19 -8.55 5.00
CA PRO A 223 -0.61 -9.57 4.05
C PRO A 223 -1.31 -10.72 4.75
N ILE A 224 -2.43 -11.17 4.18
CA ILE A 224 -3.11 -12.41 4.57
C ILE A 224 -2.69 -13.52 3.62
N MET A 225 -2.07 -14.55 4.18
CA MET A 225 -1.43 -15.64 3.45
C MET A 225 -2.13 -16.96 3.68
N VAL A 226 -2.36 -17.71 2.61
CA VAL A 226 -2.82 -19.08 2.70
C VAL A 226 -1.67 -20.05 2.51
N LYS A 227 -1.61 -21.09 3.35
CA LYS A 227 -0.61 -22.16 3.22
C LYS A 227 -1.21 -23.33 2.44
N ARG A 228 -0.67 -23.60 1.24
CA ARG A 228 -1.06 -24.76 0.41
C ARG A 228 0.16 -25.62 0.13
N GLY A 229 0.27 -26.72 0.89
CA GLY A 229 1.48 -27.55 0.90
C GLY A 229 2.65 -26.82 1.55
N VAL A 230 3.73 -26.60 0.80
CA VAL A 230 4.91 -25.85 1.27
C VAL A 230 4.86 -24.36 0.94
N ASN A 231 3.94 -23.93 0.08
CA ASN A 231 3.90 -22.57 -0.46
C ASN A 231 2.91 -21.69 0.30
N TYR A 232 3.29 -20.42 0.46
CA TYR A 232 2.41 -19.37 0.95
C TYR A 232 1.93 -18.50 -0.22
N ARG A 233 0.63 -18.21 -0.29
CA ARG A 233 0.06 -17.34 -1.33
C ARG A 233 -0.75 -16.21 -0.73
N LEU A 234 -0.61 -15.01 -1.27
CA LEU A 234 -1.39 -13.84 -0.89
C LEU A 234 -2.85 -14.05 -1.28
N VAL A 235 -3.75 -14.00 -0.30
CA VAL A 235 -5.21 -14.10 -0.50
C VAL A 235 -5.95 -12.85 -0.04
N GLY A 236 -5.30 -11.95 0.70
CA GLY A 236 -5.90 -10.67 1.04
C GLY A 236 -4.96 -9.68 1.72
N LEU A 237 -5.50 -8.50 1.99
CA LEU A 237 -4.85 -7.39 2.69
C LEU A 237 -5.72 -7.03 3.89
N HIS A 238 -5.17 -7.03 5.10
CA HIS A 238 -5.93 -6.72 6.31
C HIS A 238 -6.21 -5.21 6.45
N PHE A 239 -7.44 -4.88 6.83
CA PHE A 239 -7.87 -3.54 7.23
C PHE A 239 -8.32 -3.64 8.68
N SER A 240 -7.63 -2.97 9.60
CA SER A 240 -8.11 -2.90 10.98
C SER A 240 -9.32 -2.00 11.05
N GLY A 241 -10.43 -2.50 11.60
CA GLY A 241 -11.60 -1.68 11.95
C GLY A 241 -11.62 -1.34 13.44
N ASP A 242 -12.36 -0.30 13.81
CA ASP A 242 -12.54 0.12 15.21
C ASP A 242 -13.12 -1.01 16.10
N ASP A 243 -13.82 -1.98 15.49
CA ASP A 243 -14.47 -3.11 16.17
C ASP A 243 -13.63 -4.40 16.21
N ASP A 244 -12.43 -4.42 15.63
CA ASP A 244 -11.59 -5.64 15.63
C ASP A 244 -11.27 -6.10 17.07
N ASP A 245 -11.24 -5.16 18.01
CA ASP A 245 -10.85 -5.30 19.43
C ASP A 245 -11.88 -6.03 20.31
N GLU A 246 -13.14 -6.10 19.92
CA GLU A 246 -14.21 -6.61 20.79
C GLU A 246 -14.70 -8.04 20.46
N ASP A 247 -14.73 -8.42 19.18
CA ASP A 247 -15.44 -9.63 18.73
C ASP A 247 -14.54 -10.81 18.30
N GLY A 248 -13.21 -10.63 18.25
CA GLY A 248 -12.28 -11.70 17.83
C GLY A 248 -12.36 -12.04 16.34
N GLU A 249 -13.13 -11.27 15.57
CA GLU A 249 -13.18 -11.31 14.13
C GLU A 249 -12.21 -10.29 13.51
N ALA A 250 -11.91 -10.42 12.22
CA ALA A 250 -11.21 -9.42 11.44
C ALA A 250 -11.68 -9.44 9.99
N GLN A 251 -11.52 -8.30 9.32
CA GLN A 251 -11.78 -8.18 7.90
C GLN A 251 -10.49 -8.03 7.09
N ALA A 252 -10.45 -8.68 5.93
CA ALA A 252 -9.39 -8.47 4.96
C ALA A 252 -9.97 -8.33 3.55
N LEU A 253 -9.43 -7.41 2.77
CA LEU A 253 -9.79 -7.29 1.37
C LEU A 253 -9.31 -8.53 0.61
N GLN A 254 -10.21 -9.22 -0.07
CA GLN A 254 -9.85 -10.40 -0.83
C GLN A 254 -9.03 -10.00 -2.06
N TRP A 255 -7.90 -10.68 -2.24
CA TRP A 255 -7.05 -10.51 -3.41
C TRP A 255 -7.80 -10.91 -4.68
N SER A 256 -7.76 -10.03 -5.69
CA SER A 256 -8.49 -10.22 -6.94
C SER A 256 -7.67 -9.76 -8.14
N ARG A 257 -8.07 -10.20 -9.33
CA ARG A 257 -7.48 -9.73 -10.58
C ARG A 257 -7.63 -8.22 -10.76
N GLY A 258 -8.74 -7.63 -10.29
CA GLY A 258 -8.95 -6.18 -10.34
C GLY A 258 -7.90 -5.41 -9.53
N ILE A 259 -7.60 -5.86 -8.31
CA ILE A 259 -6.53 -5.27 -7.49
C ILE A 259 -5.17 -5.45 -8.16
N HIS A 260 -4.90 -6.62 -8.74
CA HIS A 260 -3.66 -6.88 -9.44
C HIS A 260 -3.46 -5.97 -10.66
N ASP A 261 -4.51 -5.81 -11.48
CA ASP A 261 -4.50 -4.95 -12.65
C ASP A 261 -4.37 -3.46 -12.25
N TYR A 262 -4.98 -3.04 -11.13
CA TYR A 262 -4.77 -1.73 -10.52
C TYR A 262 -3.29 -1.48 -10.19
N ILE A 263 -2.63 -2.41 -9.50
CA ILE A 263 -1.22 -2.24 -9.11
C ILE A 263 -0.34 -2.11 -10.34
N LYS A 264 -0.55 -2.96 -11.35
CA LYS A 264 0.18 -2.88 -12.62
C LYS A 264 0.00 -1.53 -13.30
N MET A 265 -1.22 -1.00 -13.27
CA MET A 265 -1.54 0.30 -13.87
C MET A 265 -0.82 1.44 -13.15
N GLY A 266 -0.88 1.48 -11.82
CA GLY A 266 -0.20 2.53 -11.03
C GLY A 266 1.32 2.50 -11.18
N VAL A 267 1.93 1.30 -11.15
CA VAL A 267 3.36 1.14 -11.42
C VAL A 267 3.74 1.62 -12.81
N ARG A 268 2.92 1.32 -13.84
CA ARG A 268 3.15 1.78 -15.21
C ARG A 268 3.08 3.30 -15.32
N ILE A 269 2.02 3.92 -14.78
CA ILE A 269 1.84 5.38 -14.86
C ILE A 269 3.01 6.10 -14.17
N ILE A 270 3.50 5.59 -13.04
CA ILE A 270 4.68 6.15 -12.38
C ILE A 270 5.96 5.91 -13.19
N ALA A 271 6.11 4.78 -13.87
CA ALA A 271 7.25 4.60 -14.77
C ALA A 271 7.26 5.63 -15.92
N ASP A 272 6.09 5.99 -16.43
CA ASP A 272 5.92 6.97 -17.51
C ASP A 272 6.05 8.43 -17.03
N ILE A 273 6.09 8.68 -15.71
CA ILE A 273 6.17 10.03 -15.14
C ILE A 273 7.49 10.74 -15.43
N GLY A 274 8.55 10.01 -15.80
CA GLY A 274 9.89 10.58 -15.91
C GLY A 274 10.00 11.68 -16.97
N SER A 275 9.22 11.61 -18.05
CA SER A 275 9.16 12.68 -19.05
C SER A 275 8.60 13.97 -18.45
N TYR A 276 7.50 13.89 -17.71
CA TYR A 276 6.93 15.03 -16.99
C TYR A 276 7.93 15.62 -15.99
N MET A 277 8.50 14.77 -15.13
CA MET A 277 9.46 15.19 -14.09
C MET A 277 10.71 15.85 -14.67
N ALA A 278 11.24 15.33 -15.79
CA ALA A 278 12.41 15.90 -16.45
C ALA A 278 12.15 17.31 -16.99
N TYR A 279 11.01 17.53 -17.66
CA TYR A 279 10.67 18.86 -18.19
C TYR A 279 10.30 19.86 -17.09
N SER A 280 9.57 19.43 -16.06
CA SER A 280 9.27 20.28 -14.90
C SER A 280 10.55 20.71 -14.17
N LYS A 281 11.51 19.80 -14.02
CA LYS A 281 12.82 20.13 -13.45
C LYS A 281 13.59 21.10 -14.33
N LEU A 282 13.65 20.87 -15.64
CA LEU A 282 14.31 21.77 -16.58
C LEU A 282 13.72 23.19 -16.50
N ALA A 283 12.39 23.31 -16.47
CA ALA A 283 11.72 24.60 -16.32
C ALA A 283 12.15 25.32 -15.03
N SER A 284 12.26 24.61 -13.90
CA SER A 284 12.71 25.19 -12.63
C SER A 284 14.18 25.64 -12.62
N GLN A 285 15.02 25.09 -13.49
CA GLN A 285 16.45 25.46 -13.57
C GLN A 285 16.70 26.65 -14.51
N LEU A 286 15.69 27.05 -15.30
CA LEU A 286 15.79 28.10 -16.32
C LEU A 286 15.34 29.48 -15.82
N GLU A 287 15.41 29.76 -14.51
CA GLU A 287 14.95 31.02 -13.88
C GLU A 287 15.54 32.32 -14.49
N GLY A 288 16.62 32.24 -15.28
CA GLY A 288 17.20 33.37 -16.03
C GLY A 288 16.83 33.46 -17.51
N SER A 289 15.89 32.64 -18.01
CA SER A 289 15.54 32.57 -19.44
C SER A 289 14.05 32.29 -19.64
N PRO A 290 13.18 33.33 -19.55
CA PRO A 290 11.73 33.18 -19.55
C PRO A 290 11.17 32.40 -20.75
N GLU A 291 11.71 32.63 -21.95
CA GLU A 291 11.27 31.94 -23.18
C GLU A 291 11.57 30.43 -23.15
N LEU A 292 12.73 30.05 -22.62
CA LEU A 292 13.12 28.64 -22.47
C LEU A 292 12.33 27.96 -21.34
N GLN A 293 12.09 28.69 -20.24
CA GLN A 293 11.25 28.22 -19.14
C GLN A 293 9.82 27.94 -19.63
N GLU A 294 9.21 28.88 -20.36
CA GLU A 294 7.86 28.71 -20.93
C GLU A 294 7.79 27.50 -21.88
N THR A 295 8.81 27.33 -22.73
CA THR A 295 8.89 26.19 -23.65
C THR A 295 8.96 24.86 -22.90
N ALA A 296 9.79 24.77 -21.85
CA ALA A 296 9.92 23.58 -21.03
C ALA A 296 8.60 23.27 -20.29
N SER A 297 7.95 24.27 -19.69
CA SER A 297 6.66 24.11 -19.03
C SER A 297 5.56 23.64 -19.98
N LYS A 298 5.45 24.23 -21.19
CA LYS A 298 4.49 23.76 -22.22
C LYS A 298 4.77 22.33 -22.66
N THR A 299 6.05 21.95 -22.76
CA THR A 299 6.44 20.59 -23.13
C THR A 299 6.05 19.58 -22.03
N ALA A 300 6.09 19.98 -20.75
CA ALA A 300 5.65 19.14 -19.63
C ALA A 300 4.14 18.91 -19.59
N GLN A 301 3.32 19.82 -20.14
CA GLN A 301 1.84 19.74 -20.07
C GLN A 301 1.27 18.54 -20.82
N ASN A 302 1.84 18.16 -21.96
CA ASN A 302 1.34 17.02 -22.75
C ASN A 302 1.49 15.68 -22.01
N PRO A 303 2.69 15.34 -21.47
CA PRO A 303 2.83 14.21 -20.56
C PRO A 303 1.88 14.28 -19.36
N LEU A 304 1.75 15.44 -18.71
CA LEU A 304 0.88 15.60 -17.54
C LEU A 304 -0.59 15.27 -17.86
N ALA A 305 -1.14 15.82 -18.94
CA ALA A 305 -2.52 15.58 -19.34
C ALA A 305 -2.79 14.09 -19.67
N ASN A 306 -1.81 13.40 -20.26
CA ASN A 306 -1.89 11.96 -20.51
C ASN A 306 -1.89 11.18 -19.18
N LEU A 307 -0.99 11.51 -18.24
CA LEU A 307 -0.92 10.89 -16.93
C LEU A 307 -2.22 11.10 -16.13
N GLU A 308 -2.79 12.30 -16.16
CA GLU A 308 -4.09 12.61 -15.53
C GLU A 308 -5.23 11.77 -16.13
N SER A 309 -5.27 11.65 -17.45
CA SER A 309 -6.28 10.84 -18.13
C SER A 309 -6.16 9.36 -17.78
N GLU A 310 -4.94 8.83 -17.71
CA GLU A 310 -4.69 7.43 -17.33
C GLU A 310 -5.04 7.18 -15.85
N ALA A 311 -4.60 8.05 -14.94
CA ALA A 311 -4.89 7.97 -13.51
C ALA A 311 -6.41 8.01 -13.25
N LYS A 312 -7.12 8.92 -13.93
CA LYS A 312 -8.59 9.03 -13.86
C LYS A 312 -9.28 7.77 -14.37
N GLY A 313 -8.85 7.25 -15.52
CA GLY A 313 -9.38 6.01 -16.09
C GLY A 313 -9.18 4.79 -15.19
N ALA A 314 -8.11 4.81 -14.38
CA ALA A 314 -7.73 3.74 -13.47
C ALA A 314 -8.24 3.92 -12.02
N LYS A 315 -8.96 5.02 -11.73
CA LYS A 315 -9.39 5.41 -10.37
C LYS A 315 -8.21 5.46 -9.37
N LEU A 316 -7.17 6.21 -9.76
CA LEU A 316 -5.93 6.36 -9.00
C LEU A 316 -5.74 7.80 -8.56
N THR A 317 -5.41 8.02 -7.28
CA THR A 317 -4.75 9.26 -6.88
C THR A 317 -3.25 9.02 -6.81
N ILE A 318 -2.46 9.81 -7.53
CA ILE A 318 -1.00 9.64 -7.61
C ILE A 318 -0.31 10.81 -6.90
N TYR A 319 0.58 10.50 -5.97
CA TYR A 319 1.36 11.46 -5.19
C TYR A 319 2.80 11.44 -5.67
N LEU A 320 3.32 12.62 -6.01
CA LEU A 320 4.67 12.78 -6.51
C LEU A 320 5.63 13.18 -5.39
N CYS A 321 6.90 12.81 -5.53
CA CYS A 321 7.92 13.15 -4.55
C CYS A 321 8.22 14.65 -4.45
N ASN A 322 7.81 15.46 -5.43
CA ASN A 322 7.86 16.93 -5.40
C ASN A 322 6.64 17.57 -4.68
N GLY A 323 5.62 16.77 -4.32
CA GLY A 323 4.40 17.22 -3.64
C GLY A 323 3.20 17.52 -4.51
N GLU A 324 3.33 17.39 -5.82
CA GLU A 324 2.18 17.45 -6.70
C GLU A 324 1.33 16.19 -6.57
N VAL A 325 0.03 16.33 -6.83
CA VAL A 325 -0.94 15.25 -6.83
C VAL A 325 -1.62 15.22 -8.18
N ILE A 326 -1.60 14.05 -8.84
CA ILE A 326 -2.27 13.81 -10.11
C ILE A 326 -3.57 13.06 -9.83
N ASN A 327 -4.67 13.59 -10.38
CA ASN A 327 -6.04 13.06 -10.24
C ASN A 327 -6.50 12.90 -8.78
N GLN A 328 -6.79 14.02 -8.11
CA GLN A 328 -7.51 14.01 -6.83
C GLN A 328 -8.96 13.57 -7.09
N GLN A 329 -9.33 12.39 -6.60
CA GLN A 329 -10.69 11.85 -6.74
C GLN A 329 -11.66 12.42 -5.72
#